data_AF-A0A1Q3BW11-F1
#
_entry.id   AF-A0A1Q3BW11-F1
#
_cell.length_a   1.000
_cell.length_b   1.000
_cell.length_c   1.000
_cell.angle_alpha   90.00
_cell.angle_beta   90.00
_cell.angle_gamma   90.00
#
_symmetry.space_group_name_H-M   'P 1'
#
loop_
_entity.id
_entity.type
_entity.pdbx_description
1 polymer ?
#
loop_
_entity_poly.entity_id
_entity_poly.type
_entity_poly.pdbx_seq_one_letter_code
_entity_poly.pdbx_strand_id
1 'polypeptide(L)'
;MAKPTNLLGAEHTLLHHITDTHILPTSGRHEKMSYQDLYIMWHVVTGKPLNLPHLIMKNMLRATSKVEGALPYGMVITKILSHIGIVFGNEDASRLDVGDIYNASSLNRMGWKRVFVSDKGVQWLPKEGGRKIKIGEGEGDEDVEEQGEAQRKK
;
A
#
# COMPACT_ATOMS: atom_id res chain seq x y z
N MET A 1 -28.63 -9.22 -8.58
CA MET A 1 -27.95 -7.91 -8.77
C MET A 1 -26.47 -8.12 -8.46
N ALA A 2 -25.58 -7.95 -9.44
CA ALA A 2 -24.14 -8.18 -9.29
C ALA A 2 -23.50 -7.02 -8.51
N LYS A 3 -22.73 -7.34 -7.47
CA LYS A 3 -21.98 -6.37 -6.66
C LYS A 3 -20.88 -5.71 -7.51
N PRO A 4 -20.78 -4.37 -7.59
CA PRO A 4 -19.70 -3.70 -8.27
C PRO A 4 -18.53 -3.53 -7.28
N THR A 5 -17.82 -4.61 -6.97
CA THR A 5 -16.59 -4.52 -6.14
C THR A 5 -15.31 -4.74 -6.95
N ASN A 6 -15.41 -5.00 -8.27
CA ASN A 6 -14.28 -5.43 -9.10
C ASN A 6 -14.04 -4.56 -10.35
N LEU A 7 -14.52 -3.31 -10.37
CA LEU A 7 -14.52 -2.45 -11.57
C LEU A 7 -13.45 -1.35 -11.58
N LEU A 8 -12.53 -1.38 -10.61
CA LEU A 8 -11.41 -0.45 -10.56
C LEU A 8 -10.20 -1.13 -11.21
N GLY A 9 -9.62 -0.50 -12.23
CA GLY A 9 -8.37 -0.96 -12.85
C GLY A 9 -7.24 -1.14 -11.83
N ALA A 10 -6.17 -1.86 -12.21
CA ALA A 10 -5.06 -2.14 -11.29
C ALA A 10 -4.44 -0.85 -10.70
N GLU A 11 -4.47 0.25 -11.45
CA GLU A 11 -4.06 1.59 -11.03
C GLU A 11 -4.89 2.12 -9.86
N HIS A 12 -6.21 2.07 -9.98
CA HIS A 12 -7.12 2.53 -8.93
C HIS A 12 -7.06 1.64 -7.68
N THR A 13 -6.82 0.33 -7.86
CA THR A 13 -6.63 -0.60 -6.74
C THR A 13 -5.36 -0.28 -5.96
N LEU A 14 -4.25 -0.01 -6.68
CA LEU A 14 -3.00 0.40 -6.06
C LEU A 14 -3.15 1.74 -5.34
N LEU A 15 -3.79 2.72 -5.99
CA LEU A 15 -4.01 4.04 -5.41
C LEU A 15 -4.90 3.98 -4.16
N HIS A 16 -5.96 3.16 -4.18
CA HIS A 16 -6.79 2.91 -3.01
C HIS A 16 -5.98 2.32 -1.87
N HIS A 17 -5.19 1.28 -2.14
CA HIS A 17 -4.35 0.67 -1.12
C HIS A 17 -3.34 1.64 -0.52
N ILE A 18 -2.68 2.46 -1.35
CA ILE A 18 -1.74 3.50 -0.88
C ILE A 18 -2.48 4.49 0.02
N THR A 19 -3.65 4.95 -0.41
CA THR A 19 -4.48 5.89 0.36
C THR A 19 -4.83 5.31 1.73
N ASP A 20 -5.31 4.08 1.76
CA ASP A 20 -5.76 3.38 2.96
C ASP A 20 -4.65 3.04 3.97
N THR A 21 -3.45 2.77 3.47
CA THR A 21 -2.33 2.36 4.32
C THR A 21 -1.46 3.52 4.78
N HIS A 22 -1.23 4.49 3.90
CA HIS A 22 -0.28 5.57 4.16
C HIS A 22 -0.96 6.90 4.50
N ILE A 23 -2.05 7.23 3.81
CA ILE A 23 -2.72 8.54 3.96
C ILE A 23 -3.82 8.49 5.02
N LEU A 24 -4.52 7.36 5.15
CA LEU A 24 -5.59 7.10 6.09
C LEU A 24 -5.40 5.78 6.86
N PRO A 25 -4.28 5.59 7.57
CA PRO A 25 -4.05 4.36 8.33
C PRO A 25 -5.21 4.16 9.30
N THR A 26 -6.02 3.14 9.02
CA THR A 26 -7.19 2.78 9.80
C THR A 26 -7.11 1.29 10.08
N SER A 27 -7.30 0.87 11.33
CA SER A 27 -7.24 -0.54 11.76
C SER A 27 -8.43 -1.40 11.27
N GLY A 28 -9.12 -0.99 10.19
CA GLY A 28 -10.33 -1.62 9.67
C GLY A 28 -10.10 -2.40 8.37
N ARG A 29 -11.12 -3.13 7.90
CA ARG A 29 -11.05 -3.82 6.60
C ARG A 29 -11.04 -2.83 5.43
N HIS A 30 -9.98 -2.89 4.62
CA HIS A 30 -9.77 -2.12 3.39
C HIS A 30 -10.55 -2.64 2.16
N GLU A 31 -11.65 -3.37 2.37
CA GLU A 31 -12.43 -3.95 1.28
C GLU A 31 -13.43 -2.96 0.68
N LYS A 32 -13.80 -1.92 1.42
CA LYS A 32 -14.79 -0.92 1.01
C LYS A 32 -14.17 0.47 1.03
N MET A 33 -14.18 1.11 -0.13
CA MET A 33 -13.79 2.50 -0.29
C MET A 33 -14.81 3.42 0.39
N SER A 34 -14.35 4.25 1.32
CA SER A 34 -15.10 5.31 1.96
C SER A 34 -15.13 6.59 1.11
N TYR A 35 -16.04 7.51 1.43
CA TYR A 35 -16.06 8.82 0.78
C TYR A 35 -14.77 9.61 1.02
N GLN A 36 -14.13 9.40 2.18
CA GLN A 36 -12.86 10.04 2.53
C GLN A 36 -11.73 9.51 1.64
N ASP A 37 -11.73 8.21 1.33
CA ASP A 37 -10.74 7.58 0.46
C ASP A 37 -10.91 8.11 -0.97
N LEU A 38 -12.15 8.16 -1.47
CA LEU A 38 -12.43 8.72 -2.80
C LEU A 38 -12.04 10.20 -2.92
N TYR A 39 -12.26 11.00 -1.87
CA TYR A 39 -11.87 12.41 -1.82
C TYR A 39 -10.35 12.57 -1.97
N ILE A 40 -9.57 11.77 -1.26
CA ILE A 40 -8.10 11.81 -1.33
C ILE A 40 -7.61 11.31 -2.68
N MET A 41 -8.13 10.18 -3.16
CA MET A 41 -7.79 9.64 -4.47
C MET A 41 -8.07 10.65 -5.57
N TRP A 42 -9.18 11.40 -5.49
CA TRP A 42 -9.48 12.48 -6.43
C TRP A 42 -8.44 13.61 -6.39
N HIS A 43 -7.99 14.04 -5.21
CA HIS A 43 -6.92 15.04 -5.09
C HIS A 43 -5.62 14.55 -5.72
N VAL A 44 -5.24 13.29 -5.50
CA VAL A 44 -4.04 12.69 -6.09
C VAL A 44 -4.15 12.62 -7.62
N VAL A 45 -5.28 12.13 -8.15
CA VAL A 45 -5.49 12.00 -9.61
C VAL A 45 -5.58 13.37 -10.29
N THR A 46 -6.20 14.36 -9.64
CA THR A 46 -6.33 15.72 -10.21
C THR A 46 -5.13 16.61 -9.93
N GLY A 47 -4.15 16.15 -9.15
CA GLY A 47 -2.98 16.93 -8.74
C GLY A 47 -3.33 18.16 -7.90
N LYS A 48 -4.50 18.17 -7.24
CA LYS A 48 -4.93 19.30 -6.42
C LYS A 48 -4.32 19.23 -5.03
N PRO A 49 -4.01 20.40 -4.42
CA PRO A 49 -3.43 20.43 -3.10
C PRO A 49 -4.44 19.94 -2.06
N LEU A 50 -4.04 18.92 -1.30
CA LEU A 50 -4.78 18.39 -0.16
C LEU A 50 -4.19 18.93 1.13
N ASN A 51 -5.04 19.42 2.05
CA ASN A 51 -4.60 19.86 3.38
C ASN A 51 -4.32 18.63 4.27
N LEU A 52 -3.13 18.05 4.10
CA LEU A 52 -2.68 16.84 4.78
C LEU A 52 -2.58 17.01 6.30
N PRO A 53 -2.05 18.12 6.86
CA PRO A 53 -2.03 18.33 8.31
C PRO A 53 -3.43 18.30 8.93
N HIS A 54 -4.42 18.93 8.28
CA HIS A 54 -5.80 18.90 8.75
C HIS A 54 -6.38 17.48 8.74
N LEU A 55 -6.10 16.71 7.69
CA LEU A 55 -6.52 15.31 7.59
C LEU A 55 -5.91 14.44 8.70
N ILE A 56 -4.61 14.59 8.95
CA ILE A 56 -3.89 13.88 10.02
C ILE A 56 -4.52 14.21 11.39
N MET A 57 -4.71 15.50 11.71
CA MET A 57 -5.31 15.91 12.97
C MET A 57 -6.71 15.33 13.16
N LYS A 58 -7.55 15.39 12.13
CA LYS A 58 -8.92 14.84 12.20
C LYS A 58 -8.92 13.33 12.47
N ASN A 59 -8.00 12.59 11.84
CA ASN A 59 -7.89 11.16 12.04
C ASN A 59 -7.32 10.79 13.41
N MET A 60 -6.34 11.55 13.91
CA MET A 60 -5.82 11.41 15.26
C MET A 60 -6.92 11.63 16.31
N LEU A 61 -7.71 12.69 16.19
CA LEU A 61 -8.86 12.94 17.07
C LEU A 61 -9.91 11.82 17.01
N ARG A 62 -10.13 11.23 15.84
CA ARG A 62 -11.02 10.07 15.68
C ARG A 62 -10.44 8.80 16.29
N ALA A 63 -9.12 8.67 16.32
CA ALA A 63 -8.45 7.53 16.95
C ALA A 63 -8.48 7.64 18.48
N THR A 64 -8.34 8.85 19.04
CA THR A 64 -8.40 9.07 20.50
C THR A 64 -9.75 8.74 21.13
N SER A 65 -10.85 8.74 20.36
CA SER A 65 -12.16 8.32 20.86
C SER A 65 -12.37 6.80 20.84
N LYS A 66 -11.46 6.03 20.25
CA LYS A 66 -11.50 4.56 20.25
C LYS A 66 -10.68 4.03 21.43
N VAL A 67 -11.36 3.38 22.36
CA VAL A 67 -10.82 2.95 23.68
C VAL A 67 -9.57 2.04 23.57
N GLU A 68 -9.39 1.32 22.46
CA GLU A 68 -8.27 0.37 22.25
C GLU A 68 -7.54 0.59 20.90
N GLY A 69 -7.70 1.77 20.29
CA GLY A 69 -7.12 2.06 18.99
C GLY A 69 -5.64 2.46 19.09
N ALA A 70 -4.75 1.75 18.39
CA ALA A 70 -3.40 2.25 18.14
C ALA A 70 -3.48 3.62 17.43
N LEU A 71 -2.68 4.59 17.87
CA LEU A 71 -2.65 5.91 17.25
C LEU A 71 -2.09 5.81 15.83
N PRO A 72 -2.81 6.30 14.81
CA PRO A 72 -2.30 6.33 13.44
C PRO A 72 -1.13 7.32 13.33
N TYR A 73 -0.30 7.18 12.30
CA TYR A 73 0.82 8.08 11.97
C TYR A 73 1.98 8.19 12.97
N GLY A 74 2.07 7.35 14.01
CA GLY A 74 3.15 7.41 15.01
C GLY A 74 4.54 7.55 14.37
N MET A 75 4.87 6.69 13.41
CA MET A 75 6.15 6.73 12.69
C MET A 75 6.39 8.05 11.93
N VAL A 76 5.37 8.60 11.27
CA VAL A 76 5.50 9.85 10.49
C VAL A 76 5.71 11.04 11.43
N ILE A 77 4.96 11.08 12.53
CA ILE A 77 5.06 12.14 13.54
C ILE A 77 6.43 12.10 14.20
N THR A 78 6.91 10.93 14.62
CA THR A 78 8.25 10.78 15.23
C THR A 78 9.35 11.24 14.27
N LYS A 79 9.25 10.93 12.97
CA LYS A 79 10.20 11.44 11.95
C LYS A 79 10.17 12.96 11.80
N ILE A 80 8.98 13.58 11.78
CA ILE A 80 8.83 15.04 11.68
C ILE A 80 9.45 15.72 12.91
N LEU A 81 9.15 15.24 14.10
CA LEU A 81 9.64 15.81 15.36
C LEU A 81 11.15 15.63 15.52
N SER A 82 11.68 14.47 15.10
CA SER A 82 13.13 14.23 15.02
C SER A 82 13.82 15.21 14.07
N HIS A 83 13.23 15.50 12.90
CA HIS A 83 13.76 16.50 11.96
C HIS A 83 13.83 17.92 12.57
N ILE A 84 12.91 18.24 13.49
CA ILE A 84 12.89 19.52 14.22
C ILE A 84 13.88 19.54 15.40
N GLY A 85 14.50 18.41 15.73
CA GLY A 85 15.47 18.28 16.83
C GLY A 85 14.84 17.87 18.17
N ILE A 86 13.58 17.42 18.17
CA ILE A 86 12.94 16.83 19.36
C ILE A 86 13.33 15.35 19.41
N VAL A 87 14.18 14.99 20.37
CA VAL A 87 14.67 13.63 20.55
C VAL A 87 13.75 12.89 21.53
N PHE A 88 13.10 11.83 21.07
CA PHE A 88 12.39 10.89 21.94
C PHE A 88 13.40 9.88 22.45
N GLY A 89 13.71 9.91 23.75
CA GLY A 89 14.78 9.10 24.34
C GLY A 89 14.58 7.57 24.29
N ASN A 90 13.49 7.08 23.70
CA ASN A 90 13.17 5.64 23.66
C ASN A 90 12.43 5.19 22.38
N GLU A 91 12.24 6.06 21.38
CA GLU A 91 11.55 5.72 20.13
C GLU A 91 12.43 6.09 18.93
N ASP A 92 13.15 5.09 18.42
CA ASP A 92 13.82 5.21 17.13
C ASP A 92 12.78 5.06 16.02
N ALA A 93 12.84 5.93 15.01
CA ALA A 93 12.08 5.73 13.79
C ALA A 93 12.50 4.39 13.17
N SER A 94 11.61 3.39 13.24
CA SER A 94 11.90 2.06 12.71
C SER A 94 12.25 2.16 11.21
N ARG A 95 13.25 1.35 10.82
CA ARG A 95 13.60 1.18 9.41
C ARG A 95 12.40 0.53 8.71
N LEU A 96 12.16 0.93 7.46
CA LEU A 96 11.15 0.28 6.62
C LEU A 96 11.45 -1.22 6.55
N ASP A 97 10.44 -2.04 6.81
CA ASP A 97 10.53 -3.48 6.69
C ASP A 97 10.27 -3.93 5.25
N VAL A 98 10.65 -5.17 4.93
CA VAL A 98 10.39 -5.79 3.63
C VAL A 98 8.88 -5.82 3.33
N GLY A 99 8.04 -5.91 4.37
CA GLY A 99 6.58 -5.84 4.28
C GLY A 99 6.05 -4.46 3.88
N ASP A 100 6.79 -3.39 4.14
CA ASP A 100 6.40 -2.02 3.78
C ASP A 100 6.69 -1.70 2.30
N ILE A 101 7.49 -2.55 1.64
CA ILE A 101 7.92 -2.35 0.25
C ILE A 101 7.00 -3.12 -0.69
N TYR A 102 6.49 -2.43 -1.72
CA TYR A 102 5.78 -3.06 -2.82
C TYR A 102 6.73 -3.90 -3.67
N ASN A 103 6.84 -5.19 -3.31
CA ASN A 103 7.62 -6.16 -4.07
C ASN A 103 6.83 -6.72 -5.27
N ALA A 104 7.49 -7.56 -6.06
CA ALA A 104 6.91 -8.16 -7.25
C ALA A 104 5.64 -8.97 -6.97
N SER A 105 5.63 -9.70 -5.85
CA SER A 105 4.50 -10.53 -5.44
C SER A 105 3.30 -9.67 -5.00
N SER A 106 3.55 -8.58 -4.28
CA SER A 106 2.54 -7.61 -3.85
C SER A 106 1.85 -6.98 -5.06
N LEU A 107 2.64 -6.51 -6.03
CA LEU A 107 2.12 -5.92 -7.28
C LEU A 107 1.36 -6.97 -8.13
N ASN A 108 1.86 -8.21 -8.21
CA ASN A 108 1.20 -9.30 -8.91
C ASN A 108 -0.20 -9.61 -8.33
N ARG A 109 -0.31 -9.65 -6.99
CA ARG A 109 -1.60 -9.82 -6.27
C ARG A 109 -2.57 -8.66 -6.53
N MET A 110 -2.06 -7.46 -6.80
CA MET A 110 -2.83 -6.26 -7.13
C MET A 110 -3.17 -6.12 -8.63
N GLY A 111 -2.86 -7.13 -9.44
CA GLY A 111 -3.22 -7.14 -10.85
C GLY A 111 -2.21 -6.45 -11.76
N TRP A 112 -0.96 -6.31 -11.32
CA TRP A 112 0.13 -5.81 -12.16
C TRP A 112 0.97 -6.96 -12.74
N LYS A 113 1.49 -6.78 -13.94
CA LYS A 113 2.41 -7.69 -14.61
C LYS A 113 3.72 -6.97 -14.90
N ARG A 114 4.83 -7.64 -14.58
CA ARG A 114 6.16 -7.19 -14.97
C ARG A 114 6.39 -7.50 -16.44
N VAL A 115 6.80 -6.51 -17.22
CA VAL A 115 7.18 -6.63 -18.62
C VAL A 115 8.58 -6.06 -18.76
N PHE A 116 9.49 -6.83 -19.38
CA PHE A 116 10.81 -6.35 -19.71
C PHE A 116 10.74 -5.72 -21.10
N VAL A 117 11.13 -4.46 -21.21
CA VAL A 117 11.22 -3.75 -22.49
C VAL A 117 12.70 -3.44 -22.73
N SER A 118 13.25 -3.95 -23.82
CA SER A 118 14.69 -3.97 -24.09
C SER A 118 15.34 -2.57 -24.09
N ASP A 119 14.56 -1.51 -24.28
CA ASP A 119 14.99 -0.10 -24.32
C ASP A 119 14.75 0.68 -23.01
N LYS A 120 13.85 0.22 -22.13
CA LYS A 120 13.36 0.95 -20.94
C LYS A 120 13.51 0.18 -19.63
N GLY A 121 13.99 -1.06 -19.67
CA GLY A 121 14.13 -1.92 -18.51
C GLY A 121 12.78 -2.51 -18.06
N VAL A 122 12.59 -2.60 -16.75
CA VAL A 122 11.38 -3.22 -16.17
C VAL A 122 10.22 -2.22 -16.18
N GLN A 123 9.13 -2.58 -16.87
CA GLN A 123 7.86 -1.87 -16.84
C GLN A 123 6.78 -2.69 -16.12
N TRP A 124 5.90 -2.02 -15.38
CA TRP A 124 4.72 -2.65 -14.78
C TRP A 124 3.48 -2.23 -15.55
N LEU A 125 2.71 -3.21 -16.02
CA LEU A 125 1.46 -2.98 -16.75
C LEU A 125 0.28 -3.61 -16.02
N PRO A 126 -0.91 -2.99 -16.04
CA PRO A 126 -2.12 -3.62 -15.52
C PRO A 126 -2.42 -4.89 -16.31
N LYS A 127 -2.86 -5.95 -15.62
CA LYS A 127 -3.39 -7.15 -16.26
C LYS A 127 -4.76 -6.79 -16.85
N GLU A 128 -4.84 -6.71 -18.18
CA GLU A 128 -6.13 -6.58 -18.87
C GLU A 128 -6.94 -7.87 -18.67
N GLY A 129 -8.05 -7.77 -17.94
CA GLY A 129 -8.94 -8.89 -17.64
C GLY A 129 -9.19 -9.04 -16.14
N GLY A 130 -10.43 -8.77 -15.73
CA GLY A 130 -10.89 -8.88 -14.36
C GLY A 130 -10.52 -10.21 -13.70
N ARG A 131 -10.22 -10.14 -12.41
CA ARG A 131 -9.80 -11.24 -11.53
C ARG A 131 -10.79 -12.41 -11.63
N LYS A 132 -10.45 -13.48 -12.37
CA LYS A 132 -11.05 -14.81 -12.14
C LYS A 132 -10.41 -15.36 -10.88
N ILE A 133 -11.07 -15.19 -9.74
CA ILE A 133 -10.71 -15.92 -8.53
C ILE A 133 -11.07 -17.39 -8.81
N LYS A 134 -10.08 -18.24 -9.08
CA LYS A 134 -10.24 -19.69 -8.97
C LYS A 134 -10.40 -19.99 -7.48
N ILE A 135 -11.64 -20.18 -7.03
CA ILE A 135 -11.93 -20.86 -5.78
C ILE A 135 -11.74 -22.35 -6.06
N GLY A 136 -11.02 -23.03 -5.17
CA GLY A 136 -10.31 -24.28 -5.36
C GLY A 136 -11.06 -25.38 -6.11
N GLU A 137 -10.34 -25.99 -7.05
CA GLU A 137 -10.06 -27.42 -7.07
C GLU A 137 -8.78 -27.61 -7.91
N GLY A 138 -7.90 -28.50 -7.44
CA GLY A 138 -6.49 -28.54 -7.84
C GLY A 138 -6.27 -28.94 -9.28
N GLU A 139 -5.20 -28.40 -9.87
CA GLU A 139 -4.24 -29.10 -10.72
C GLU A 139 -3.11 -28.12 -11.08
N GLY A 140 -1.90 -28.65 -11.09
CA GLY A 140 -0.64 -27.92 -10.96
C GLY A 140 -0.27 -27.04 -12.15
N ASP A 141 0.69 -26.14 -11.90
CA ASP A 141 1.65 -25.69 -12.90
C ASP A 141 2.88 -25.15 -12.15
N GLU A 142 3.87 -26.02 -12.11
CA GLU A 142 5.32 -25.85 -12.10
C GLU A 142 5.90 -24.52 -11.57
N ASP A 143 6.34 -24.61 -10.31
CA ASP A 143 7.43 -23.80 -9.77
C ASP A 143 8.69 -24.02 -10.62
N VAL A 144 9.11 -23.00 -11.37
CA VAL A 144 10.47 -22.96 -11.91
C VAL A 144 11.39 -22.54 -10.77
N GLU A 145 12.09 -23.51 -10.21
CA GLU A 145 13.31 -23.35 -9.41
C GLU A 145 14.26 -22.35 -10.10
N GLU A 146 14.75 -21.35 -9.37
CA GLU A 146 16.06 -20.78 -9.69
C GLU A 146 16.96 -21.03 -8.48
N GLN A 147 17.84 -22.00 -8.71
CA GLN A 147 18.87 -22.54 -7.84
C GLN A 147 19.80 -21.45 -7.30
N GLY A 148 20.32 -21.72 -6.09
CA GLY A 148 21.35 -20.91 -5.47
C GLY A 148 22.74 -21.09 -6.09
N GLU A 149 23.52 -20.01 -6.06
CA GLU A 149 24.98 -19.99 -6.05
C GLU A 149 25.38 -18.70 -5.32
N ALA A 150 26.49 -18.54 -4.62
CA ALA A 150 27.46 -19.42 -4.00
C ALA A 150 28.22 -18.49 -3.03
N GLN A 151 28.69 -19.03 -1.91
CA GLN A 151 29.59 -18.32 -1.01
C GLN A 151 30.84 -17.86 -1.77
N ARG A 152 31.28 -16.62 -1.52
CA ARG A 152 32.68 -16.26 -1.78
C ARG A 152 33.28 -15.61 -0.54
N LYS A 153 34.10 -16.39 0.18
CA LYS A 153 35.06 -15.90 1.16
C LYS A 153 36.05 -14.95 0.49
N LYS A 154 36.33 -13.83 1.15
CA LYS A 154 37.69 -13.36 1.42
C LYS A 154 37.70 -12.74 2.81
#